data_AF-A0A484Y9I4-F1
#
_entry.id   AF-A0A484Y9I4-F1
#
_cell.length_a   1.000
_cell.length_b   1.000
_cell.length_c   1.000
_cell.angle_alpha   90.00
_cell.angle_beta   90.00
_cell.angle_gamma   90.00
#
_symmetry.space_group_name_H-M   'P 1'
#
loop_
_entity.id
_entity.type
_entity.pdbx_description
1 polymer ?
#
loop_
_entity_poly.entity_id
_entity_poly.type
_entity_poly.pdbx_seq_one_letter_code
_entity_poly.pdbx_strand_id
1 'polypeptide(L)'
;MGRLVVVSNRIAPPDDKKASAGGLAVGVLGALKAAGGLWFGWSGDISNEEKPLKKVTRGNITWASCRPERKDYDEYYSEFSNAVLWPAFHYRLDLVKFQREGFEGYMRVNALLADKLLPLIEEGRYFMDPRLSFSALCQRAA
;
A
#
# COMPACT_ATOMS: atom_id res chain seq x y z
N MET A 1 -4.47 -8.56 -23.02
CA MET A 1 -4.28 -9.03 -21.63
C MET A 1 -4.30 -7.82 -20.73
N GLY A 2 -5.21 -7.75 -19.75
CA GLY A 2 -5.39 -6.57 -18.90
C GLY A 2 -4.17 -6.26 -18.01
N ARG A 3 -3.94 -4.97 -17.76
CA ARG A 3 -2.87 -4.44 -16.89
C ARG A 3 -3.02 -4.99 -15.47
N LEU A 4 -1.93 -5.46 -14.85
CA LEU A 4 -1.94 -5.86 -13.44
C LEU A 4 -1.74 -4.63 -12.55
N VAL A 5 -2.64 -4.40 -11.61
CA VAL A 5 -2.53 -3.34 -10.61
C VAL A 5 -2.32 -3.98 -9.25
N VAL A 6 -1.13 -3.77 -8.67
CA VAL A 6 -0.76 -4.25 -7.34
C VAL A 6 -0.77 -3.10 -6.35
N VAL A 7 -1.45 -3.29 -5.22
CA VAL A 7 -1.56 -2.29 -4.15
C VAL A 7 -1.02 -2.90 -2.85
N SER A 8 0.02 -2.30 -2.26
CA SER A 8 0.62 -2.79 -1.02
C SER A 8 1.05 -1.69 -0.06
N ASN A 9 1.12 -2.01 1.23
CA ASN A 9 1.57 -1.07 2.27
C ASN A 9 3.00 -0.59 2.09
N ARG A 10 3.84 -1.41 1.48
CA ARG A 10 5.23 -1.06 1.16
C ARG A 10 5.55 -1.60 -0.21
N ILE A 11 6.18 -0.79 -1.04
CA ILE A 11 6.67 -1.20 -2.35
C ILE A 11 8.18 -1.43 -2.28
N ALA A 12 8.68 -2.39 -3.05
CA ALA A 12 10.12 -2.53 -3.23
C ALA A 12 10.65 -1.38 -4.10
N PRO A 13 11.85 -0.86 -3.81
CA PRO A 13 12.47 0.15 -4.66
C PRO A 13 12.67 -0.42 -6.08
N PRO A 14 12.58 0.43 -7.12
CA PRO A 14 12.78 0.01 -8.51
C PRO A 14 14.22 -0.40 -8.84
N ASP A 15 15.16 -0.22 -7.89
CA ASP A 15 16.52 -0.71 -7.97
C ASP A 15 16.63 -2.08 -7.27
N ASP A 16 16.92 -3.12 -8.05
CA ASP A 16 17.06 -4.52 -7.59
C ASP A 16 18.08 -4.68 -6.44
N LYS A 17 18.98 -3.70 -6.21
CA LYS A 17 20.04 -3.75 -5.20
C LYS A 17 19.59 -3.44 -3.76
N LYS A 18 18.38 -2.90 -3.55
CA LYS A 18 17.90 -2.47 -2.21
C LYS A 18 16.56 -3.05 -1.80
N ALA A 19 16.05 -4.06 -2.51
CA ALA A 19 14.82 -4.73 -2.13
C ALA A 19 15.03 -5.51 -0.82
N SER A 20 14.79 -4.86 0.32
CA SER A 20 14.64 -5.54 1.61
C SER A 20 13.53 -6.58 1.47
N ALA A 21 13.95 -7.84 1.63
CA ALA A 21 13.24 -9.04 1.25
C ALA A 21 12.07 -9.35 2.19
N GLY A 22 10.85 -9.18 1.67
CA GLY A 22 9.66 -9.86 2.19
C GLY A 22 9.09 -10.73 1.07
N GLY A 23 8.59 -11.93 1.39
CA GLY A 23 8.06 -12.86 0.39
C GLY A 23 7.00 -12.24 -0.54
N LEU A 24 6.22 -11.30 -0.02
CA LEU A 24 5.27 -10.51 -0.82
C LEU A 24 5.95 -9.71 -1.93
N ALA A 25 7.03 -8.98 -1.63
CA ALA A 25 7.70 -8.13 -2.60
C ALA A 25 8.32 -8.95 -3.75
N VAL A 26 8.89 -10.11 -3.44
CA VAL A 26 9.47 -11.02 -4.44
C VAL A 26 8.37 -11.59 -5.34
N GLY A 27 7.28 -12.10 -4.75
CA GLY A 27 6.17 -12.66 -5.52
C GLY A 27 5.49 -11.62 -6.42
N VAL A 28 5.24 -10.43 -5.88
CA VAL A 28 4.64 -9.30 -6.62
C VAL A 28 5.53 -8.84 -7.77
N LEU A 29 6.84 -8.70 -7.56
CA LEU A 29 7.79 -8.35 -8.63
C LEU A 29 7.79 -9.40 -9.74
N GLY A 30 7.76 -10.68 -9.39
CA GLY A 30 7.68 -11.77 -10.37
C GLY A 30 6.43 -11.66 -11.25
N ALA A 31 5.26 -11.46 -10.63
CA ALA A 31 4.00 -11.29 -11.34
C ALA A 31 4.00 -10.03 -12.24
N LEU A 32 4.50 -8.90 -11.73
CA LEU A 32 4.58 -7.64 -12.48
C LEU A 32 5.60 -7.70 -13.63
N LYS A 33 6.73 -8.40 -13.47
CA LYS A 33 7.69 -8.59 -14.57
C LYS A 33 7.05 -9.37 -15.72
N ALA A 34 6.25 -10.39 -15.42
CA ALA A 34 5.57 -11.21 -16.42
C ALA A 34 4.39 -10.50 -17.11
N ALA A 35 3.53 -9.83 -16.34
CA ALA A 35 2.30 -9.23 -16.85
C ALA A 35 2.44 -7.75 -17.27
N GLY A 36 3.44 -7.05 -16.74
CA GLY A 36 3.50 -5.59 -16.73
C GLY A 36 2.41 -4.97 -15.84
N GLY A 37 2.55 -3.68 -15.57
CA GLY A 37 1.48 -2.90 -14.96
C GLY A 37 1.92 -1.93 -13.87
N LEU A 38 1.05 -1.73 -12.88
CA LEU A 38 1.20 -0.71 -11.84
C LEU A 38 1.48 -1.37 -10.49
N TRP A 39 2.48 -0.89 -9.77
CA TRP A 39 2.65 -1.14 -8.34
C TRP A 39 2.48 0.16 -7.56
N PHE A 40 1.38 0.25 -6.83
CA PHE A 40 1.04 1.38 -5.98
C PHE A 40 1.28 1.06 -4.50
N GLY A 41 1.80 2.04 -3.76
CA GLY A 41 1.96 1.92 -2.31
C GLY A 41 2.95 2.93 -1.74
N TRP A 42 3.42 2.70 -0.52
CA TRP A 42 4.38 3.59 0.14
C TRP A 42 5.83 3.18 -0.13
N SER A 43 6.69 4.15 -0.47
CA SER A 43 8.11 3.92 -0.78
C SER A 43 9.01 3.67 0.43
N GLY A 44 8.50 3.89 1.65
CA GLY A 44 9.32 3.91 2.87
C GLY A 44 9.77 5.31 3.31
N ASP A 45 9.50 6.36 2.52
CA ASP A 45 9.84 7.74 2.86
C ASP A 45 8.64 8.45 3.53
N ILE A 46 8.90 9.22 4.59
CA ILE A 46 7.91 10.09 5.25
C ILE A 46 8.20 11.53 4.83
N SER A 47 7.16 12.33 4.61
CA SER A 47 7.28 13.75 4.19
C SER A 47 6.31 14.59 4.99
N ASN A 48 6.76 15.70 5.60
CA ASN A 48 5.88 16.66 6.30
C ASN A 48 5.16 17.63 5.33
N GLU A 49 5.41 17.50 4.04
CA GLU A 49 4.72 18.25 2.99
C GLU A 49 3.89 17.27 2.17
N GLU A 50 2.67 17.67 1.83
CA GLU A 50 1.86 16.95 0.86
C GLU A 50 2.55 17.02 -0.52
N LYS A 51 3.09 15.88 -0.96
CA LYS A 51 3.75 15.76 -2.26
C LYS A 51 2.88 15.00 -3.24
N PRO A 52 2.92 15.39 -4.53
CA PRO A 52 2.27 14.61 -5.58
C PRO A 52 2.85 13.18 -5.61
N LEU A 53 2.06 12.25 -6.13
CA LEU A 53 2.49 10.87 -6.33
C LEU A 53 3.77 10.83 -7.17
N LYS A 54 4.81 10.20 -6.63
CA LYS A 54 6.04 9.97 -7.38
C LYS A 54 5.86 8.74 -8.24
N LYS A 55 5.88 8.94 -9.57
CA LYS A 55 5.80 7.86 -10.55
C LYS A 55 7.18 7.56 -11.13
N VAL A 56 7.54 6.29 -11.19
CA VAL A 56 8.78 5.82 -11.82
C VAL A 56 8.43 4.62 -12.70
N THR A 57 8.81 4.64 -13.97
CA THR A 57 8.58 3.51 -14.89
C THR A 57 9.91 2.88 -15.24
N ARG A 58 9.99 1.55 -15.16
CA ARG A 58 11.12 0.76 -15.66
C ARG A 58 10.61 -0.50 -16.34
N GLY A 59 11.05 -0.72 -17.58
CA GLY A 59 10.52 -1.79 -18.42
C GLY A 59 9.00 -1.64 -18.57
N ASN A 60 8.27 -2.72 -18.30
CA ASN A 60 6.80 -2.79 -18.36
C ASN A 60 6.13 -2.51 -17.00
N ILE A 61 6.86 -2.03 -15.99
CA ILE A 61 6.32 -1.78 -14.65
C ILE A 61 6.39 -0.28 -14.32
N THR A 62 5.30 0.27 -13.81
CA THR A 62 5.21 1.60 -13.23
C THR A 62 5.04 1.47 -11.73
N TRP A 63 5.93 2.11 -10.96
CA TRP A 63 5.79 2.31 -9.53
C TRP A 63 5.12 3.66 -9.29
N ALA A 64 4.05 3.68 -8.50
CA ALA A 64 3.42 4.91 -8.04
C ALA A 64 3.49 4.95 -6.52
N SER A 65 4.38 5.80 -5.98
CA SER A 65 4.60 5.87 -4.55
C SER A 65 3.96 7.09 -3.90
N CYS A 66 3.20 6.85 -2.84
CA CYS A 66 2.75 7.88 -1.91
C CYS A 66 3.78 8.06 -0.78
N ARG A 67 3.76 9.25 -0.16
CA ARG A 67 4.55 9.57 1.04
C ARG A 67 3.58 10.11 2.09
N PRO A 68 3.25 9.33 3.12
CA PRO A 68 2.43 9.82 4.21
C PRO A 68 3.21 10.83 5.04
N GLU A 69 2.47 11.70 5.72
CA GLU A 69 3.01 12.51 6.81
C GLU A 69 3.40 11.65 8.00
N ARG A 70 4.20 12.21 8.91
CA ARG A 70 4.60 11.49 10.12
C ARG A 70 3.40 11.01 10.93
N LYS A 71 2.42 11.89 11.14
CA LYS A 71 1.20 11.56 11.88
C LYS A 71 0.44 10.41 11.23
N ASP A 72 0.20 10.51 9.92
CA ASP A 72 -0.48 9.46 9.16
C ASP A 72 0.29 8.14 9.20
N TYR A 73 1.62 8.18 9.08
CA TYR A 73 2.44 6.97 9.22
C TYR A 73 2.29 6.33 10.60
N ASP A 74 2.38 7.12 11.68
CA ASP A 74 2.31 6.59 13.04
C ASP A 74 0.93 5.97 13.32
N GLU A 75 -0.17 6.69 13.04
CA GLU A 75 -1.54 6.21 13.26
C GLU A 75 -1.88 4.99 12.35
N TYR A 76 -1.58 5.08 11.05
CA TYR A 76 -1.91 4.02 10.09
C TYR A 76 -1.03 2.78 10.26
N TYR A 77 0.29 2.94 10.27
CA TYR A 77 1.24 1.85 10.17
C TYR A 77 1.59 1.30 11.55
N SER A 78 1.96 2.17 12.49
CA SER A 78 2.47 1.73 13.80
C SER A 78 1.33 1.34 14.74
N GLU A 79 0.32 2.21 14.89
CA GLU A 79 -0.73 2.06 15.90
C GLU A 79 -1.84 1.09 15.48
N PHE A 80 -2.35 1.17 14.26
CA PHE A 80 -3.42 0.26 13.85
C PHE A 80 -2.92 -0.97 13.10
N SER A 81 -2.18 -0.79 12.00
CA SER A 81 -1.76 -1.93 11.17
C SER A 81 -0.89 -2.93 11.94
N ASN A 82 0.12 -2.45 12.69
CA ASN A 82 1.07 -3.32 13.37
C ASN A 82 0.77 -3.58 14.84
N ALA A 83 0.06 -2.69 15.55
CA ALA A 83 -0.32 -2.91 16.94
C ALA A 83 -1.73 -3.50 17.12
N VAL A 84 -2.58 -3.51 16.09
CA VAL A 84 -3.91 -4.14 16.13
C VAL A 84 -4.03 -5.28 15.12
N LEU A 85 -3.99 -4.99 13.82
CA LEU A 85 -4.31 -5.98 12.78
C LEU A 85 -3.30 -7.13 12.73
N TRP A 86 -2.01 -6.79 12.77
CA TRP A 86 -0.92 -7.77 12.72
C TRP A 86 -1.03 -8.80 13.87
N PRO A 87 -0.98 -8.43 15.16
CA PRO A 87 -1.11 -9.40 16.24
C PRO A 87 -2.46 -10.14 16.22
N ALA A 88 -3.56 -9.47 15.88
CA ALA A 88 -4.87 -10.11 15.79
C ALA A 88 -4.91 -11.23 14.74
N PHE A 89 -4.39 -10.96 13.53
CA PHE A 89 -4.41 -11.93 12.43
C PHE A 89 -3.43 -13.09 12.61
N HIS A 90 -2.54 -13.02 13.59
CA HIS A 90 -1.70 -14.17 13.97
C HIS A 90 -1.97 -14.63 15.39
N TYR A 91 -3.22 -14.48 15.83
CA TYR A 91 -3.73 -15.10 17.04
C TYR A 91 -2.98 -14.68 18.32
N ARG A 92 -2.33 -13.51 18.31
CA ARG A 92 -1.65 -12.89 19.45
C ARG A 92 -2.48 -11.75 20.02
N LEU A 93 -3.71 -12.07 20.43
CA LEU A 93 -4.65 -11.09 20.99
C LEU A 93 -4.09 -10.40 22.25
N ASP A 94 -3.16 -11.05 22.95
CA ASP A 94 -2.42 -10.49 24.09
C ASP A 94 -1.53 -9.29 23.72
N LEU A 95 -1.14 -9.16 22.44
CA LEU A 95 -0.33 -8.06 21.94
C LEU A 95 -1.16 -6.93 21.28
N VAL A 96 -2.47 -7.11 21.14
CA VAL A 96 -3.35 -6.13 20.52
C VAL A 96 -3.46 -4.89 21.41
N LYS A 97 -3.12 -3.72 20.85
CA LYS A 97 -3.23 -2.42 21.51
C LYS A 97 -4.11 -1.50 20.68
N PHE A 98 -5.40 -1.53 20.95
CA PHE A 98 -6.35 -0.66 20.25
C PHE A 98 -6.30 0.77 20.80
N GLN A 99 -6.21 1.73 19.88
CA GLN A 99 -6.37 3.16 20.13
C GLN A 99 -7.30 3.72 19.06
N ARG A 100 -8.18 4.65 19.46
CA ARG A 100 -9.20 5.20 18.57
C ARG A 100 -8.54 6.04 17.46
N GLU A 101 -7.53 6.80 17.83
CA GLU A 101 -6.74 7.67 16.97
C GLU A 101 -6.07 6.86 15.86
N GLY A 102 -5.45 5.73 16.21
CA GLY A 102 -4.90 4.79 15.23
C GLY A 102 -5.96 4.26 14.25
N PHE A 103 -7.16 3.91 14.72
CA PHE A 103 -8.25 3.47 13.83
C PHE A 103 -8.74 4.59 12.91
N GLU A 104 -8.92 5.80 13.42
CA GLU A 104 -9.32 6.96 12.63
C GLU A 104 -8.26 7.33 11.58
N GLY A 105 -6.99 7.33 11.96
CA GLY A 105 -5.87 7.50 11.04
C GLY A 105 -5.78 6.38 10.00
N TYR A 106 -6.05 5.14 10.41
CA TYR A 106 -6.10 4.01 9.49
C TYR A 106 -7.16 4.18 8.42
N MET A 107 -8.39 4.55 8.80
CA MET A 107 -9.48 4.81 7.86
C MET A 107 -9.18 6.00 6.95
N ARG A 108 -8.65 7.10 7.51
CA ARG A 108 -8.28 8.32 6.77
C ARG A 108 -7.23 8.04 5.70
N VAL A 109 -6.15 7.33 6.06
CA VAL A 109 -5.07 7.02 5.12
C VAL A 109 -5.54 6.05 4.04
N ASN A 110 -6.34 5.03 4.34
CA ASN A 110 -6.91 4.16 3.31
C ASN A 110 -7.77 4.95 2.29
N ALA A 111 -8.60 5.89 2.76
CA ALA A 111 -9.39 6.75 1.88
C ALA A 111 -8.48 7.62 0.98
N LEU A 112 -7.46 8.25 1.55
CA LEU A 112 -6.49 9.05 0.79
C LEU A 112 -5.71 8.23 -0.25
N LEU A 113 -5.33 7.00 0.10
CA LEU A 113 -4.69 6.08 -0.84
C LEU A 113 -5.64 5.68 -1.97
N ALA A 114 -6.92 5.45 -1.66
CA ALA A 114 -7.93 5.15 -2.66
C ALA A 114 -8.11 6.31 -3.64
N ASP A 115 -8.27 7.54 -3.14
CA ASP A 115 -8.42 8.74 -3.96
C ASP A 115 -7.19 8.97 -4.86
N LYS A 116 -5.99 8.64 -4.37
CA LYS A 116 -4.74 8.70 -5.14
C LYS A 116 -4.60 7.59 -6.18
N LEU A 117 -5.20 6.43 -5.93
CA LEU A 117 -5.12 5.26 -6.82
C LEU A 117 -6.18 5.31 -7.93
N LEU A 118 -7.40 5.77 -7.65
CA LEU A 118 -8.52 5.78 -8.60
C LEU A 118 -8.15 6.40 -9.97
N PRO A 119 -7.47 7.56 -10.06
CA PRO A 119 -7.08 8.15 -11.34
C PRO A 119 -6.01 7.37 -12.10
N LEU A 120 -5.39 6.36 -11.49
CA LEU A 120 -4.35 5.53 -12.09
C LEU A 120 -4.89 4.18 -12.57
N ILE A 121 -6.13 3.85 -12.22
CA ILE A 121 -6.78 2.60 -12.58
C ILE A 121 -7.44 2.75 -13.95
N GLU A 122 -7.12 1.81 -14.84
CA GLU A 122 -7.84 1.52 -16.08
C GLU A 122 -8.46 0.12 -15.94
N GLU A 123 -9.31 -0.31 -16.88
CA GLU A 123 -9.82 -1.69 -16.90
C GLU A 123 -8.66 -2.71 -16.84
N GLY A 124 -8.68 -3.62 -15.86
CA GLY A 124 -7.55 -4.51 -15.59
C GLY A 124 -7.78 -5.56 -14.52
N ARG A 125 -6.70 -6.21 -14.10
CA ARG A 125 -6.68 -7.20 -13.00
C ARG A 125 -6.07 -6.56 -11.77
N TYR A 126 -6.70 -6.75 -10.62
CA TYR A 126 -6.29 -6.10 -9.36
C TYR A 126 -5.80 -7.14 -8.34
N PHE A 127 -4.67 -6.85 -7.71
CA PHE A 127 -4.14 -7.60 -6.57
C PHE A 127 -3.89 -6.63 -5.41
N MET A 128 -4.43 -6.93 -4.24
CA MET A 128 -4.43 -6.01 -3.09
C MET A 128 -3.96 -6.73 -1.82
N ASP A 129 -3.10 -6.07 -1.04
CA ASP A 129 -2.68 -6.54 0.28
C ASP A 129 -3.87 -6.52 1.26
N PRO A 130 -4.18 -7.63 1.95
CA PRO A 130 -5.35 -7.73 2.84
C PRO A 130 -5.27 -6.85 4.09
N ARG A 131 -4.10 -6.27 4.39
CA ARG A 131 -3.94 -5.30 5.51
C ARG A 131 -4.40 -3.90 5.16
N LEU A 132 -4.66 -3.62 3.88
CA LEU A 132 -5.30 -2.40 3.43
C LEU A 132 -6.82 -2.58 3.50
N SER A 133 -7.50 -1.73 4.26
CA SER A 133 -8.97 -1.71 4.29
C SER A 133 -9.45 -0.82 3.15
N PHE A 134 -9.57 -1.41 1.97
CA PHE A 134 -10.15 -0.76 0.81
C PHE A 134 -11.66 -1.00 0.68
N SER A 135 -12.38 -1.18 1.80
CA SER A 135 -13.85 -1.14 1.79
C SER A 135 -14.37 0.11 1.05
N ALA A 136 -13.67 1.23 1.17
CA ALA A 136 -13.94 2.47 0.44
C ALA A 136 -13.77 2.37 -1.10
N LEU A 137 -12.83 1.55 -1.59
CA LEU A 137 -12.55 1.40 -3.02
C LEU A 137 -13.56 0.44 -3.67
N CYS A 138 -13.90 -0.66 -2.98
CA CYS A 138 -14.98 -1.56 -3.41
C CYS A 138 -16.36 -0.89 -3.39
N GLN A 139 -16.62 0.05 -2.46
CA GLN A 139 -17.87 0.82 -2.40
C GLN A 139 -18.00 1.88 -3.50
N ARG A 140 -16.89 2.31 -4.13
CA ARG A 140 -16.87 3.38 -5.14
C ARG A 140 -16.59 2.91 -6.56
N ALA A 141 -16.12 1.67 -6.72
CA ALA A 141 -15.90 1.03 -8.02
C ALA A 141 -17.09 0.14 -8.46
N ALA A 142 -18.20 0.16 -7.71
CA ALA A 142 -19.45 -0.55 -8.00
C ALA A 142 -20.53 0.41 -8.49
#